data_AF-A0A8X6PMB5-F1
#
_entry.id   AF-A0A8X6PMB5-F1
#
_cell.length_a   1.000
_cell.length_b   1.000
_cell.length_c   1.000
_cell.angle_alpha   90.00
_cell.angle_beta   90.00
_cell.angle_gamma   90.00
#
_symmetry.space_group_name_H-M   'P 1'
#
loop_
_entity.id
_entity.type
_entity.pdbx_description
1 polymer ?
#
loop_
_entity_poly.entity_id
_entity_poly.type
_entity_poly.pdbx_seq_one_letter_code
_entity_poly.pdbx_strand_id
1 'polypeptide(L)'
;MGASPVKRRNYEFIFNNLRNKSVFIGSQYGASEMFGDFSGFDYNLPSYMGECQVPTLGLDLQCFDEHGKSVVGQRGEVVIVTPCPSLPVYLWKDKDKKRLYETYLNKYDGVWCQNDECWINPKTGGIVVIGRSDDSMKQYGDLISASDIYFAIDSIKELSDYICVSQIWDEDERIILFIKLKKGHVLTDSLKTKIATTIKDELEKSYVPRIILEVPDIPYNLNNKRMESVVRKIIANNTIPEVNNIKNPESLQYFCNRPELYEDKKIQSP
;
A
#
# COMPACT_ATOMS: atom_id res chain seq x y z
N MET A 1 -16.28 3.43 0.14
CA MET A 1 -15.05 3.57 0.96
C MET A 1 -13.87 3.77 0.01
N GLY A 2 -12.83 4.52 0.36
CA GLY A 2 -11.75 4.83 -0.60
C GLY A 2 -10.49 5.45 0.01
N ALA A 3 -9.66 6.06 -0.84
CA ALA A 3 -8.36 6.68 -0.56
C ALA A 3 -7.20 5.73 -0.18
N SER A 4 -7.50 4.55 0.35
CA SER A 4 -6.53 3.46 0.58
C SER A 4 -7.24 2.11 0.37
N PRO A 5 -6.50 1.01 0.11
CA PRO A 5 -7.09 -0.32 0.08
C PRO A 5 -7.93 -0.56 1.34
N VAL A 6 -9.21 -0.84 1.14
CA VAL A 6 -10.17 -0.85 2.24
C VAL A 6 -10.02 -2.13 3.03
N LYS A 7 -9.71 -1.98 4.32
CA LYS A 7 -9.50 -3.08 5.25
C LYS A 7 -10.73 -3.96 5.39
N ARG A 8 -10.53 -5.29 5.43
CA ARG A 8 -11.60 -6.28 5.62
C ARG A 8 -12.42 -6.00 6.88
N ARG A 9 -11.76 -5.63 7.99
CA ARG A 9 -12.45 -5.29 9.26
C ARG A 9 -13.46 -4.15 9.11
N ASN A 10 -13.24 -3.22 8.18
CA ASN A 10 -14.16 -2.10 7.95
C ASN A 10 -15.45 -2.60 7.30
N TYR A 11 -15.33 -3.49 6.31
CA TYR A 11 -16.50 -4.16 5.74
C TYR A 11 -17.25 -4.95 6.83
N GLU A 12 -16.55 -5.79 7.58
CA GLU A 12 -17.16 -6.60 8.64
C GLU A 12 -17.85 -5.73 9.70
N PHE A 13 -17.24 -4.62 10.10
CA PHE A 13 -17.84 -3.67 11.02
C PHE A 13 -19.14 -3.08 10.44
N ILE A 14 -19.12 -2.58 9.21
CA ILE A 14 -20.31 -1.99 8.57
C ILE A 14 -21.40 -3.05 8.42
N PHE A 15 -21.05 -4.24 7.91
CA PHE A 15 -21.98 -5.35 7.79
C PHE A 15 -22.59 -5.66 9.16
N ASN A 16 -21.80 -5.94 10.20
CA ASN A 16 -22.32 -6.35 11.51
C ASN A 16 -23.19 -5.28 12.20
N ASN A 17 -22.89 -4.00 12.03
CA ASN A 17 -23.64 -2.93 12.70
C ASN A 17 -24.82 -2.40 11.89
N LEU A 18 -24.82 -2.59 10.57
CA LEU A 18 -25.87 -2.07 9.67
C LEU A 18 -26.67 -3.17 8.96
N ARG A 19 -26.57 -4.46 9.37
CA ARG A 19 -27.27 -5.61 8.74
C ARG A 19 -28.76 -5.37 8.47
N ASN A 20 -29.43 -4.60 9.32
CA ASN A 20 -30.87 -4.35 9.25
C ASN A 20 -31.25 -3.19 8.30
N LYS A 21 -30.27 -2.59 7.61
CA LYS A 21 -30.49 -1.52 6.63
C LYS A 21 -30.03 -2.02 5.26
N SER A 22 -30.85 -1.85 4.24
CA SER A 22 -30.47 -2.11 2.84
C SER A 22 -29.43 -1.09 2.39
N VAL A 23 -28.17 -1.33 2.73
CA VAL A 23 -27.04 -0.44 2.44
C VAL A 23 -26.12 -1.11 1.43
N PHE A 24 -25.84 -0.41 0.33
CA PHE A 24 -24.78 -0.78 -0.59
C PHE A 24 -23.42 -0.37 -0.03
N ILE A 25 -22.48 -1.30 -0.03
CA ILE A 25 -21.12 -1.08 0.44
C ILE A 25 -20.19 -1.41 -0.72
N GLY A 26 -19.48 -0.40 -1.22
CA GLY A 26 -18.48 -0.59 -2.26
C GLY A 26 -17.18 0.16 -1.95
N SER A 27 -16.10 -0.29 -2.60
CA SER A 27 -14.81 0.41 -2.62
C SER A 27 -14.65 1.19 -3.91
N GLN A 28 -14.11 2.40 -3.77
CA GLN A 28 -13.72 3.25 -4.89
C GLN A 28 -12.21 3.45 -4.86
N TYR A 29 -11.65 3.40 -6.05
CA TYR A 29 -10.29 3.71 -6.37
C TYR A 29 -10.27 4.94 -7.27
N GLY A 30 -9.55 5.96 -6.83
CA GLY A 30 -9.43 7.25 -7.49
C GLY A 30 -8.13 7.92 -7.13
N ALA A 31 -7.79 8.96 -7.85
CA ALA A 31 -6.58 9.73 -7.63
C ALA A 31 -6.79 11.20 -8.00
N SER A 32 -5.91 12.07 -7.50
CA SER A 32 -5.99 13.52 -7.74
C SER A 32 -5.84 13.85 -9.23
N GLU A 33 -5.02 13.07 -9.94
CA GLU A 33 -4.79 13.16 -11.39
C GLU A 33 -6.08 12.95 -12.17
N MET A 34 -6.96 12.03 -11.71
CA MET A 34 -8.23 11.73 -12.38
C MET A 34 -9.32 12.76 -12.06
N PHE A 35 -9.09 13.64 -11.07
CA PHE A 35 -10.12 14.51 -10.49
C PHE A 35 -11.43 13.74 -10.20
N GLY A 36 -11.30 12.52 -9.69
CA GLY A 36 -12.40 11.57 -9.57
C GLY A 36 -11.90 10.14 -9.38
N ASP A 37 -12.72 9.18 -9.80
CA ASP A 37 -12.49 7.76 -9.59
C ASP A 37 -12.15 7.04 -10.90
N PHE A 38 -11.16 6.15 -10.83
CA PHE A 38 -10.84 5.18 -11.87
C PHE A 38 -11.80 3.99 -11.86
N SER A 39 -12.41 3.69 -10.71
CA SER A 39 -13.43 2.66 -10.57
C SER A 39 -14.81 3.24 -10.24
N GLY A 40 -15.85 2.61 -10.75
CA GLY A 40 -17.25 2.94 -10.46
C GLY A 40 -18.00 1.85 -9.72
N PHE A 41 -19.31 2.05 -9.65
CA PHE A 41 -20.28 1.08 -9.13
C PHE A 41 -21.31 0.74 -10.20
N ASP A 42 -21.61 -0.54 -10.33
CA ASP A 42 -22.79 -1.07 -11.00
C ASP A 42 -23.69 -1.73 -9.96
N TYR A 43 -24.81 -1.09 -9.66
CA TYR A 43 -25.78 -1.58 -8.68
C TYR A 43 -26.49 -2.87 -9.11
N ASN A 44 -26.34 -3.31 -10.36
CA ASN A 44 -26.84 -4.60 -10.84
C ASN A 44 -25.85 -5.75 -10.57
N LEU A 45 -24.62 -5.44 -10.18
CA LEU A 45 -23.59 -6.42 -9.88
C LEU A 45 -23.43 -6.61 -8.37
N PRO A 46 -22.99 -7.80 -7.91
CA PRO A 46 -22.59 -7.99 -6.52
C PRO A 46 -21.35 -7.14 -6.20
N SER A 47 -21.19 -6.75 -4.93
CA SER A 47 -19.95 -6.16 -4.42
C SER A 47 -19.19 -7.19 -3.58
N TYR A 48 -17.88 -7.25 -3.77
CA TYR A 48 -16.98 -8.15 -3.05
C TYR A 48 -16.04 -7.34 -2.15
N MET A 49 -15.80 -7.84 -0.94
CA MET A 49 -14.91 -7.15 0.00
C MET A 49 -13.49 -7.10 -0.56
N GLY A 50 -12.88 -5.91 -0.55
CA GLY A 50 -11.52 -5.70 -1.07
C GLY A 50 -11.44 -5.46 -2.57
N GLU A 51 -12.56 -5.57 -3.31
CA GLU A 51 -12.61 -5.32 -4.74
C GLU A 51 -13.28 -3.97 -5.04
N CYS A 52 -12.71 -3.21 -5.97
CA CYS A 52 -13.41 -2.15 -6.69
C CYS A 52 -14.19 -2.82 -7.84
N GLN A 53 -15.50 -2.56 -7.91
CA GLN A 53 -16.42 -3.43 -8.63
C GLN A 53 -16.21 -3.44 -10.14
N VAL A 54 -16.11 -2.27 -10.75
CA VAL A 54 -15.96 -2.08 -12.19
C VAL A 54 -15.11 -0.83 -12.47
N PRO A 55 -14.46 -0.71 -13.64
CA PRO A 55 -13.91 0.56 -14.11
C PRO A 55 -14.99 1.64 -14.23
N THR A 56 -14.59 2.90 -14.12
CA THR A 56 -15.47 4.04 -14.45
C THR A 56 -15.84 3.99 -15.94
N LEU A 57 -17.09 4.35 -16.27
CA LEU A 57 -17.54 4.42 -17.67
C LEU A 57 -16.64 5.34 -18.51
N GLY A 58 -16.29 4.88 -19.71
CA GLY A 58 -15.43 5.62 -20.63
C GLY A 58 -13.93 5.56 -20.28
N LEU A 59 -13.54 4.71 -19.33
CA LEU A 59 -12.15 4.48 -18.95
C LEU A 59 -11.70 3.08 -19.38
N ASP A 60 -10.72 3.00 -20.27
CA ASP A 60 -10.07 1.74 -20.65
C ASP A 60 -8.98 1.39 -19.62
N LEU A 61 -9.42 1.03 -18.41
CA LEU A 61 -8.54 0.59 -17.33
C LEU A 61 -8.17 -0.87 -17.50
N GLN A 62 -6.87 -1.15 -17.53
CA GLN A 62 -6.32 -2.50 -17.64
C GLN A 62 -5.23 -2.76 -16.61
N CYS A 63 -4.85 -4.02 -16.47
CA CYS A 63 -3.72 -4.46 -15.66
C CYS A 63 -2.62 -4.95 -16.61
N PHE A 64 -1.47 -4.28 -16.63
CA PHE A 64 -0.34 -4.64 -17.50
C PHE A 64 0.72 -5.45 -16.75
N ASP A 65 1.16 -6.56 -17.33
CA ASP A 65 2.35 -7.28 -16.86
C ASP A 65 3.64 -6.51 -17.12
N GLU A 66 4.78 -7.07 -16.71
CA GLU A 66 6.11 -6.48 -16.91
C GLU A 66 6.50 -6.29 -18.40
N HIS A 67 5.78 -6.92 -19.32
CA HIS A 67 5.97 -6.80 -20.76
C HIS A 67 4.97 -5.84 -21.41
N GLY A 68 4.14 -5.14 -20.62
CA GLY A 68 3.13 -4.21 -21.11
C GLY A 68 1.94 -4.88 -21.78
N LYS A 69 1.63 -6.14 -21.42
CA LYS A 69 0.45 -6.85 -21.92
C LYS A 69 -0.66 -6.86 -20.89
N SER A 70 -1.89 -6.71 -21.39
CA SER A 70 -3.09 -6.84 -20.58
C SER A 70 -3.24 -8.25 -20.02
N VAL A 71 -3.37 -8.36 -18.70
CA VAL A 71 -3.49 -9.63 -17.97
C VAL A 71 -4.67 -9.63 -17.01
N VAL A 72 -5.20 -10.83 -16.74
CA VAL A 72 -6.26 -11.10 -15.77
C VAL A 72 -5.83 -12.26 -14.88
N GLY A 73 -6.14 -12.20 -13.59
CA GLY A 73 -5.72 -13.21 -12.61
C GLY A 73 -4.25 -13.14 -12.22
N GLN A 74 -3.53 -12.10 -12.65
CA GLN A 74 -2.11 -11.88 -12.40
C GLN A 74 -1.90 -10.45 -11.89
N ARG A 75 -0.85 -10.26 -11.10
CA ARG A 75 -0.43 -8.92 -10.68
C ARG A 75 0.15 -8.14 -11.85
N GLY A 76 -0.07 -6.84 -11.83
CA GLY A 76 0.45 -5.93 -12.83
C GLY A 76 0.16 -4.48 -12.47
N GLU A 77 0.49 -3.59 -13.39
CA GLU A 77 0.29 -2.14 -13.26
C GLU A 77 -1.11 -1.72 -13.68
N VAL A 78 -1.74 -0.87 -12.89
CA VAL A 78 -2.93 -0.12 -13.32
C VAL A 78 -2.53 0.83 -14.44
N VAL A 79 -3.12 0.60 -15.61
CA VAL A 79 -2.93 1.47 -16.77
C VAL A 79 -4.25 1.95 -17.33
N ILE A 80 -4.25 3.15 -17.92
CA ILE A 80 -5.34 3.66 -18.75
C ILE A 80 -4.84 3.72 -20.19
N VAL A 81 -5.39 2.84 -21.03
CA VAL A 81 -4.87 2.59 -22.39
C VAL A 81 -5.34 3.65 -23.39
N THR A 82 -6.54 4.20 -23.19
CA THR A 82 -7.08 5.27 -24.03
C THR A 82 -7.15 6.59 -23.26
N PRO A 83 -6.88 7.74 -23.90
CA PRO A 83 -7.05 9.04 -23.26
C PRO A 83 -8.48 9.22 -22.71
N CYS A 84 -8.60 9.80 -21.52
CA CYS A 84 -9.88 10.18 -20.95
C CYS A 84 -9.92 11.69 -20.64
N PRO A 85 -11.10 12.33 -20.60
CA PRO A 85 -11.21 13.79 -20.51
C PRO A 85 -10.64 14.43 -19.24
N SER A 86 -10.51 13.66 -18.15
CA SER A 86 -10.15 14.15 -16.83
C SER A 86 -8.68 14.00 -16.47
N LEU A 87 -7.89 13.25 -17.27
CA LEU A 87 -6.45 13.16 -17.05
C LEU A 87 -5.76 14.52 -17.26
N PRO A 88 -4.70 14.82 -16.50
CA PRO A 88 -4.07 16.13 -16.55
C PRO A 88 -3.32 16.31 -17.87
N VAL A 89 -3.58 17.44 -18.52
CA VAL A 89 -2.89 17.83 -19.76
C VAL A 89 -1.48 18.38 -19.53
N TYR A 90 -1.23 18.93 -18.34
CA TYR A 90 0.03 19.52 -17.88
C TYR A 90 0.13 19.47 -16.35
N LEU A 91 1.36 19.45 -15.83
CA LEU A 91 1.64 19.76 -14.43
C LEU A 91 2.04 21.24 -14.28
N TRP A 92 1.71 21.86 -13.15
CA TRP A 92 2.08 23.24 -12.87
C TRP A 92 3.62 23.40 -12.87
N LYS A 93 4.11 24.46 -13.55
CA LYS A 93 5.55 24.72 -13.80
C LYS A 93 6.28 23.62 -14.59
N ASP A 94 5.56 22.84 -15.39
CA ASP A 94 6.13 21.80 -16.27
C ASP A 94 5.88 22.14 -17.75
N LYS A 95 6.51 23.23 -18.24
CA LYS A 95 6.24 23.79 -19.57
C LYS A 95 6.45 22.78 -20.70
N ASP A 96 7.46 21.94 -20.57
CA ASP A 96 7.84 20.94 -21.58
C ASP A 96 7.20 19.57 -21.33
N LYS A 97 6.25 19.46 -20.37
CA LYS A 97 5.61 18.21 -19.93
C LYS A 97 6.59 17.11 -19.48
N LYS A 98 7.83 17.46 -19.20
CA LYS A 98 8.89 16.48 -18.88
C LYS A 98 8.51 15.69 -17.63
N ARG A 99 8.05 16.37 -16.57
CA ARG A 99 7.66 15.71 -15.33
C ARG A 99 6.41 14.86 -15.52
N LEU A 100 5.42 15.36 -16.25
CA LEU A 100 4.20 14.58 -16.57
C LEU A 100 4.58 13.28 -17.30
N TYR A 101 5.41 13.39 -18.35
CA TYR A 101 5.83 12.26 -19.16
C TYR A 101 6.65 11.25 -18.36
N GLU A 102 7.67 11.72 -17.62
CA GLU A 102 8.52 10.88 -16.77
C GLU A 102 7.74 10.18 -15.65
N THR A 103 6.62 10.75 -15.20
CA THR A 103 5.84 10.17 -14.12
C THR A 103 4.82 9.14 -14.61
N TYR A 104 4.14 9.40 -15.74
CA TYR A 104 2.94 8.63 -16.12
C TYR A 104 2.99 8.03 -17.52
N LEU A 105 3.88 8.47 -18.42
CA LEU A 105 3.84 8.10 -19.85
C LEU A 105 5.16 7.51 -20.38
N ASN A 106 6.19 7.37 -19.55
CA ASN A 106 7.49 6.85 -19.97
C ASN A 106 7.59 5.31 -19.94
N LYS A 107 6.76 4.65 -19.13
CA LYS A 107 6.84 3.20 -18.90
C LYS A 107 6.26 2.41 -20.06
N TYR A 108 5.13 2.86 -20.60
CA TYR A 108 4.41 2.23 -21.69
C TYR A 108 4.07 3.31 -22.72
N ASP A 109 4.52 3.14 -23.96
CA ASP A 109 4.34 4.15 -25.00
C ASP A 109 2.85 4.42 -25.26
N GLY A 110 2.46 5.69 -25.19
CA GLY A 110 1.08 6.14 -25.37
C GLY A 110 0.08 5.74 -24.27
N VAL A 111 0.52 5.09 -23.19
CA VAL A 111 -0.35 4.53 -22.14
C VAL A 111 -0.07 5.20 -20.80
N TRP A 112 -1.13 5.62 -20.11
CA TRP A 112 -1.02 6.23 -18.78
C TRP A 112 -0.80 5.15 -17.73
N CYS A 113 0.37 5.14 -17.09
CA CYS A 113 0.70 4.28 -15.96
C CYS A 113 0.42 5.03 -14.64
N GLN A 114 -0.53 4.53 -13.86
CA GLN A 114 -0.93 5.19 -12.61
C GLN A 114 0.08 4.95 -11.46
N ASN A 115 1.01 4.00 -11.66
CA ASN A 115 1.99 3.54 -10.67
C ASN A 115 1.32 2.94 -9.43
N ASP A 116 0.20 2.26 -9.64
CA ASP A 116 -0.45 1.42 -8.65
C ASP A 116 -0.47 -0.02 -9.17
N GLU A 117 -0.12 -0.96 -8.30
CA GLU A 117 -0.17 -2.38 -8.57
C GLU A 117 -1.58 -2.89 -8.31
N CYS A 118 -2.09 -3.71 -9.22
CA CYS A 118 -3.39 -4.35 -9.08
C CYS A 118 -3.37 -5.77 -9.63
N TRP A 119 -4.48 -6.46 -9.43
CA TRP A 119 -4.85 -7.59 -10.27
C TRP A 119 -6.35 -7.57 -10.53
N ILE A 120 -6.75 -8.12 -11.66
CA ILE A 120 -8.16 -8.28 -12.03
C ILE A 120 -8.61 -9.68 -11.66
N ASN A 121 -9.65 -9.78 -10.84
CA ASN A 121 -10.19 -11.07 -10.43
C ASN A 121 -10.85 -11.79 -11.63
N PRO A 122 -10.38 -12.98 -12.04
CA PRO A 122 -10.88 -13.66 -13.24
C PRO A 122 -12.32 -14.15 -13.11
N LYS A 123 -12.86 -14.24 -11.89
CA LYS A 123 -14.23 -14.71 -11.62
C LYS A 123 -15.23 -13.57 -11.55
N THR A 124 -14.86 -12.46 -10.91
CA THR A 124 -15.76 -11.34 -10.64
C THR A 124 -15.56 -10.18 -11.61
N GLY A 125 -14.39 -10.08 -12.24
CA GLY A 125 -13.97 -8.90 -13.01
C GLY A 125 -13.58 -7.70 -12.14
N GLY A 126 -13.66 -7.84 -10.80
CA GLY A 126 -13.32 -6.78 -9.86
C GLY A 126 -11.83 -6.45 -9.84
N ILE A 127 -11.52 -5.19 -9.59
CA ILE A 127 -10.15 -4.68 -9.50
C ILE A 127 -9.72 -4.71 -8.04
N VAL A 128 -8.66 -5.45 -7.72
CA VAL A 128 -8.01 -5.39 -6.41
C VAL A 128 -6.79 -4.52 -6.54
N VAL A 129 -6.85 -3.32 -5.96
CA VAL A 129 -5.70 -2.42 -5.86
C VAL A 129 -4.86 -2.86 -4.68
N ILE A 130 -3.62 -3.27 -4.96
CA ILE A 130 -2.68 -3.76 -3.98
C ILE A 130 -2.04 -2.55 -3.30
N GLY A 131 -1.42 -1.65 -4.06
CA GLY A 131 -0.77 -0.46 -3.52
C GLY A 131 0.05 0.25 -4.56
N ARG A 132 0.96 1.12 -4.11
CA ARG A 132 1.87 1.88 -4.95
C ARG A 132 2.98 0.98 -5.51
N SER A 133 3.13 0.91 -6.83
CA SER A 133 4.14 0.06 -7.49
C SER A 133 5.57 0.55 -7.18
N ASP A 134 5.72 1.87 -7.06
CA ASP A 134 6.97 2.55 -6.69
C ASP A 134 7.36 2.39 -5.22
N ASP A 135 6.48 1.84 -4.37
CA ASP A 135 6.74 1.56 -2.96
C ASP A 135 6.99 0.08 -2.64
N SER A 136 7.05 -0.78 -3.67
CA SER A 136 7.38 -2.19 -3.51
C SER A 136 8.73 -2.39 -2.79
N MET A 137 8.81 -3.43 -1.97
CA MET A 137 9.97 -3.78 -1.15
C MET A 137 10.53 -5.11 -1.65
N LYS A 138 11.85 -5.26 -1.68
CA LYS A 138 12.46 -6.55 -2.01
C LYS A 138 12.89 -7.29 -0.74
N GLN A 139 12.60 -8.58 -0.66
CA GLN A 139 13.14 -9.44 0.40
C GLN A 139 13.33 -10.86 -0.12
N TYR A 140 14.52 -11.44 0.06
CA TYR A 140 14.86 -12.78 -0.45
C TYR A 140 14.69 -12.94 -1.98
N GLY A 141 14.76 -11.83 -2.72
CA GLY A 141 14.53 -11.82 -4.17
C GLY A 141 13.09 -11.53 -4.58
N ASP A 142 12.11 -11.67 -3.68
CA ASP A 142 10.70 -11.45 -3.96
C ASP A 142 10.33 -9.96 -3.86
N LEU A 143 9.46 -9.51 -4.77
CA LEU A 143 8.86 -8.19 -4.74
C LEU A 143 7.58 -8.22 -3.90
N ILE A 144 7.57 -7.47 -2.82
CA ILE A 144 6.53 -7.52 -1.78
C ILE A 144 5.92 -6.14 -1.60
N SER A 145 4.59 -6.08 -1.62
CA SER A 145 3.87 -4.86 -1.26
C SER A 145 3.59 -4.81 0.24
N ALA A 146 3.73 -3.64 0.84
CA ALA A 146 3.36 -3.42 2.24
C ALA A 146 1.89 -3.78 2.51
N SER A 147 1.02 -3.57 1.52
CA SER A 147 -0.41 -3.89 1.60
C SER A 147 -0.71 -5.38 1.78
N ASP A 148 0.14 -6.26 1.24
CA ASP A 148 -0.02 -7.71 1.43
C ASP A 148 0.15 -8.06 2.91
N ILE A 149 1.24 -7.56 3.51
CA ILE A 149 1.54 -7.75 4.93
C ILE A 149 0.43 -7.13 5.79
N TYR A 150 -0.04 -5.93 5.42
CA TYR A 150 -1.14 -5.25 6.10
C TYR A 150 -2.43 -6.07 6.07
N PHE A 151 -2.76 -6.66 4.93
CA PHE A 151 -3.93 -7.50 4.76
C PHE A 151 -3.86 -8.73 5.67
N ALA A 152 -2.72 -9.44 5.66
CA ALA A 152 -2.53 -10.65 6.47
C ALA A 152 -2.69 -10.39 7.98
N ILE A 153 -2.16 -9.26 8.48
CA ILE A 153 -2.15 -8.97 9.93
C ILE A 153 -3.34 -8.14 10.41
N ASP A 154 -4.24 -7.69 9.52
CA ASP A 154 -5.35 -6.79 9.88
C ASP A 154 -6.31 -7.41 10.92
N SER A 155 -6.41 -8.74 10.94
CA SER A 155 -7.28 -9.50 11.85
C SER A 155 -6.71 -9.65 13.27
N ILE A 156 -5.43 -9.32 13.49
CA ILE A 156 -4.75 -9.49 14.78
C ILE A 156 -5.25 -8.43 15.77
N LYS A 157 -6.01 -8.86 16.78
CA LYS A 157 -6.77 -7.98 17.68
C LYS A 157 -5.89 -7.09 18.55
N GLU A 158 -4.66 -7.51 18.85
CA GLU A 158 -3.69 -6.78 19.66
C GLU A 158 -3.15 -5.52 18.95
N LEU A 159 -3.18 -5.51 17.62
CA LEU A 159 -2.67 -4.42 16.80
C LEU A 159 -3.69 -3.28 16.72
N SER A 160 -3.23 -2.06 16.97
CA SER A 160 -3.98 -0.83 16.73
C SER A 160 -3.70 -0.30 15.32
N ASP A 161 -2.42 -0.24 14.97
CA ASP A 161 -1.92 0.20 13.67
C ASP A 161 -0.54 -0.41 13.35
N TYR A 162 -0.06 -0.22 12.14
CA TYR A 162 1.20 -0.78 11.66
C TYR A 162 1.69 -0.02 10.42
N ILE A 163 3.00 -0.01 10.19
CA ILE A 163 3.63 0.47 8.96
C ILE A 163 4.81 -0.43 8.61
N CYS A 164 4.92 -0.77 7.33
CA CYS A 164 5.93 -1.66 6.80
C CYS A 164 6.84 -0.88 5.85
N VAL A 165 8.14 -1.01 6.03
CA VAL A 165 9.14 -0.31 5.23
C VAL A 165 10.32 -1.23 4.98
N SER A 166 11.05 -0.94 3.91
CA SER A 166 12.29 -1.63 3.63
C SER A 166 13.51 -0.89 4.15
N GLN A 167 14.56 -1.66 4.40
CA GLN A 167 15.88 -1.18 4.75
C GLN A 167 16.91 -1.93 3.91
N ILE A 168 17.82 -1.18 3.27
CA ILE A 168 19.01 -1.77 2.66
C ILE A 168 19.86 -2.35 3.78
N TRP A 169 20.13 -3.65 3.68
CA TRP A 169 20.85 -4.40 4.69
C TRP A 169 21.91 -5.27 4.02
N ASP A 170 23.15 -4.84 4.16
CA ASP A 170 24.32 -5.38 3.46
C ASP A 170 24.16 -5.28 1.94
N GLU A 171 24.16 -6.40 1.22
CA GLU A 171 23.93 -6.45 -0.23
C GLU A 171 22.48 -6.78 -0.61
N ASP A 172 21.58 -6.86 0.38
CA ASP A 172 20.16 -7.22 0.21
C ASP A 172 19.24 -6.10 0.74
N GLU A 173 17.95 -6.29 0.55
CA GLU A 173 16.90 -5.48 1.14
C GLU A 173 16.11 -6.35 2.13
N ARG A 174 15.76 -5.78 3.28
CA ARG A 174 14.94 -6.45 4.29
C ARG A 174 13.74 -5.62 4.68
N ILE A 175 12.69 -6.30 5.07
CA ILE A 175 11.44 -5.69 5.51
C ILE A 175 11.46 -5.52 7.03
N ILE A 176 11.07 -4.33 7.47
CA ILE A 176 10.84 -3.96 8.87
C ILE A 176 9.36 -3.63 9.03
N LEU A 177 8.71 -4.32 9.96
CA LEU A 177 7.35 -4.02 10.37
C LEU A 177 7.35 -3.29 11.71
N PHE A 178 6.91 -2.05 11.70
CA PHE A 178 6.60 -1.31 12.92
C PHE A 178 5.13 -1.47 13.26
N ILE A 179 4.84 -1.75 14.52
CA ILE A 179 3.48 -1.94 15.02
C ILE A 179 3.16 -0.98 16.16
N LYS A 180 1.93 -0.49 16.18
CA LYS A 180 1.33 0.22 17.29
C LYS A 180 0.34 -0.72 17.97
N LEU A 181 0.56 -1.03 19.24
CA LEU A 181 -0.32 -1.93 19.99
C LEU A 181 -1.51 -1.19 20.60
N LYS A 182 -2.59 -1.91 20.86
CA LYS A 182 -3.71 -1.40 21.65
C LYS A 182 -3.29 -1.25 23.12
N LYS A 183 -3.91 -0.31 23.82
CA LYS A 183 -3.66 -0.06 25.25
C LYS A 183 -3.76 -1.35 26.06
N GLY A 184 -2.73 -1.63 26.87
CA GLY A 184 -2.65 -2.83 27.72
C GLY A 184 -1.98 -4.05 27.07
N HIS A 185 -1.62 -3.97 25.78
CA HIS A 185 -0.78 -4.97 25.13
C HIS A 185 0.68 -4.49 25.05
N VAL A 186 1.60 -5.45 24.99
CA VAL A 186 3.05 -5.23 24.85
C VAL A 186 3.61 -6.20 23.81
N LEU A 187 4.67 -5.81 23.11
CA LEU A 187 5.27 -6.65 22.09
C LEU A 187 6.12 -7.77 22.72
N THR A 188 5.48 -8.93 22.95
CA THR A 188 6.14 -10.15 23.43
C THR A 188 6.64 -11.01 22.26
N ASP A 189 7.57 -11.94 22.53
CA ASP A 189 8.03 -12.91 21.53
C ASP A 189 6.91 -13.82 21.05
N SER A 190 5.94 -14.12 21.91
CA SER A 190 4.71 -14.84 21.54
C SER A 190 3.90 -14.05 20.52
N LEU A 191 3.73 -12.73 20.72
CA LEU A 191 3.04 -11.88 19.76
C LEU A 191 3.81 -11.73 18.44
N LYS A 192 5.15 -11.60 18.47
CA LYS A 192 5.97 -11.62 17.26
C LYS A 192 5.81 -12.93 16.48
N THR A 193 5.83 -14.06 17.19
CA THR A 193 5.63 -15.39 16.59
C THR A 193 4.25 -15.52 15.97
N LYS A 194 3.20 -15.03 16.66
CA LYS A 194 1.84 -14.99 16.14
C LYS A 194 1.76 -14.17 14.84
N ILE A 195 2.35 -12.98 14.81
CA ILE A 195 2.38 -12.11 13.61
C ILE A 195 3.09 -12.83 12.46
N ALA A 196 4.30 -13.35 12.69
CA ALA A 196 5.08 -14.05 11.67
C ALA A 196 4.37 -15.29 11.13
N THR A 197 3.73 -16.08 11.99
CA THR A 197 2.96 -17.27 11.60
C THR A 197 1.75 -16.87 10.77
N THR A 198 1.01 -15.84 11.19
CA THR A 198 -0.16 -15.34 10.44
C THR A 198 0.24 -14.87 9.04
N ILE A 199 1.34 -14.12 8.90
CA ILE A 199 1.84 -13.67 7.60
C ILE A 199 2.23 -14.86 6.72
N LYS A 200 2.94 -15.83 7.31
CA LYS A 200 3.37 -17.02 6.59
C LYS A 200 2.20 -17.87 6.09
N ASP A 201 1.15 -18.00 6.89
CA ASP A 201 0.00 -18.85 6.59
C ASP A 201 -0.97 -18.20 5.58
N GLU A 202 -1.14 -16.87 5.64
CA GLU A 202 -1.99 -16.12 4.70
C GLU A 202 -1.29 -15.79 3.38
N LEU A 203 0.05 -15.68 3.41
CA LEU A 203 0.89 -15.38 2.25
C LEU A 203 1.94 -16.49 2.09
N GLU A 204 3.23 -16.18 2.28
CA GLU A 204 4.32 -17.14 2.27
C GLU A 204 5.46 -16.70 3.22
N LYS A 205 6.46 -17.58 3.40
CA LYS A 205 7.60 -17.34 4.30
C LYS A 205 8.40 -16.08 3.93
N SER A 206 8.55 -15.77 2.65
CA SER A 206 9.34 -14.61 2.20
C SER A 206 8.71 -13.27 2.57
N TYR A 207 7.39 -13.23 2.82
CA TYR A 207 6.66 -12.04 3.26
C TYR A 207 6.86 -11.72 4.74
N VAL A 208 7.39 -12.66 5.53
CA VAL A 208 7.61 -12.45 6.97
C VAL A 208 8.69 -11.37 7.17
N PRO A 209 8.38 -10.24 7.83
CA PRO A 209 9.36 -9.19 8.10
C PRO A 209 10.56 -9.74 8.88
N ARG A 210 11.78 -9.37 8.49
CA ARG A 210 12.98 -9.74 9.26
C ARG A 210 12.97 -9.11 10.66
N ILE A 211 12.38 -7.93 10.80
CA ILE A 211 12.31 -7.20 12.06
C ILE A 211 10.87 -6.78 12.35
N ILE A 212 10.42 -7.00 13.58
CA ILE A 212 9.13 -6.51 14.10
C ILE A 212 9.40 -5.68 15.35
N LEU A 213 9.05 -4.39 15.30
CA LEU A 213 9.30 -3.41 16.37
C LEU A 213 8.02 -2.70 16.79
N GLU A 214 7.93 -2.38 18.08
CA GLU A 214 6.86 -1.55 18.60
C GLU A 214 7.20 -0.06 18.48
N VAL A 215 6.19 0.74 18.12
CA VAL A 215 6.24 2.20 18.12
C VAL A 215 4.98 2.80 18.77
N PRO A 216 5.10 3.95 19.43
CA PRO A 216 3.94 4.61 20.05
C PRO A 216 2.91 5.11 19.03
N ASP A 217 3.34 5.50 17.82
CA ASP A 217 2.43 6.02 16.80
C ASP A 217 2.95 5.82 15.36
N ILE A 218 2.03 5.87 14.39
CA ILE A 218 2.30 5.71 12.95
C ILE A 218 2.06 7.06 12.23
N PRO A 219 2.99 7.55 11.39
CA PRO A 219 2.82 8.83 10.70
C PRO A 219 1.79 8.75 9.59
N TYR A 220 0.90 9.74 9.55
CA TYR A 220 -0.10 9.92 8.50
C TYR A 220 -0.02 11.30 7.87
N ASN A 221 -0.26 11.38 6.56
CA ASN A 221 -0.49 12.66 5.90
C ASN A 221 -1.88 13.24 6.21
N LEU A 222 -2.16 14.47 5.76
CA LEU A 222 -3.46 15.12 6.00
C LEU A 222 -4.65 14.37 5.35
N ASN A 223 -4.38 13.47 4.40
CA ASN A 223 -5.36 12.63 3.72
C ASN A 223 -5.52 11.24 4.36
N ASN A 224 -4.98 11.02 5.56
CA ASN A 224 -4.98 9.73 6.28
C ASN A 224 -4.31 8.57 5.50
N LYS A 225 -3.31 8.87 4.66
CA LYS A 225 -2.41 7.85 4.11
C LYS A 225 -1.16 7.71 5.00
N ARG A 226 -0.70 6.47 5.20
CA ARG A 226 0.58 6.19 5.86
C ARG A 226 1.72 6.80 5.05
N MET A 227 2.84 7.05 5.73
CA MET A 227 4.00 7.72 5.15
C MET A 227 5.22 6.81 5.07
N GLU A 228 5.07 5.65 4.40
CA GLU A 228 6.11 4.62 4.23
C GLU A 228 7.41 5.22 3.68
N SER A 229 7.33 6.04 2.64
CA SER A 229 8.49 6.68 2.01
C SER A 229 9.25 7.64 2.94
N VAL A 230 8.56 8.31 3.87
CA VAL A 230 9.19 9.18 4.88
C VAL A 230 9.89 8.33 5.93
N VAL A 231 9.22 7.29 6.44
CA VAL A 231 9.83 6.38 7.42
C VAL A 231 11.03 5.66 6.83
N ARG A 232 10.96 5.19 5.58
CA ARG A 232 12.09 4.60 4.84
C ARG A 232 13.29 5.56 4.78
N LYS A 233 13.06 6.84 4.47
CA LYS A 233 14.12 7.87 4.47
C LYS A 233 14.73 8.10 5.86
N ILE A 234 13.91 8.12 6.91
CA ILE A 234 14.39 8.25 8.30
C ILE A 234 15.28 7.07 8.68
N ILE A 235 14.87 5.84 8.32
CA ILE A 235 15.68 4.64 8.61
C ILE A 235 17.00 4.65 7.83
N ALA A 236 16.99 5.10 6.58
CA ALA A 236 18.20 5.16 5.77
C ALA A 236 19.20 6.22 6.28
N ASN A 237 18.71 7.40 6.62
CA ASN A 237 19.56 8.58 6.86
C ASN A 237 19.66 8.96 8.34
N ASN A 238 18.91 8.28 9.20
CA ASN A 238 18.76 8.58 10.62
C ASN A 238 18.42 10.06 10.91
N THR A 239 17.72 10.71 9.99
CA THR A 239 17.37 12.14 10.02
C THR A 239 15.93 12.33 9.59
N ILE A 240 15.23 13.26 10.24
CA ILE A 240 13.85 13.59 9.90
C ILE A 240 13.86 14.54 8.70
N PRO A 241 13.31 14.16 7.54
CA PRO A 241 13.20 15.07 6.40
C PRO A 241 12.14 16.16 6.69
N GLU A 242 12.21 17.26 5.96
CA GLU A 242 11.18 18.29 6.02
C GLU A 242 9.88 17.77 5.36
N VAL A 243 8.77 17.75 6.11
CA VAL A 243 7.49 17.22 5.65
C VAL A 243 6.37 18.20 5.99
N ASN A 244 5.78 18.81 4.96
CA ASN A 244 4.74 19.83 5.12
C ASN A 244 3.30 19.25 5.21
N ASN A 245 3.09 18.00 4.76
CA ASN A 245 1.78 17.35 4.68
C ASN A 245 1.70 16.18 5.67
N ILE A 246 1.77 16.45 6.97
CA ILE A 246 1.75 15.44 8.04
C ILE A 246 0.79 15.85 9.16
N LYS A 247 0.05 14.87 9.69
CA LYS A 247 -0.98 15.05 10.71
C LYS A 247 -0.41 14.99 12.13
N ASN A 248 0.57 14.12 12.34
CA ASN A 248 1.21 13.81 13.62
C ASN A 248 2.75 13.82 13.47
N PRO A 249 3.37 15.00 13.26
CA PRO A 249 4.80 15.13 12.97
C PRO A 249 5.72 14.55 14.05
N GLU A 250 5.30 14.58 15.31
CA GLU A 250 6.02 14.02 16.44
C GLU A 250 6.27 12.51 16.32
N SER A 251 5.41 11.80 15.58
CA SER A 251 5.55 10.36 15.37
C SER A 251 6.81 9.98 14.60
N LEU A 252 7.36 10.88 13.78
CA LEU A 252 8.57 10.64 13.00
C LEU A 252 9.80 10.37 13.89
N GLN A 253 9.83 10.97 15.09
CA GLN A 253 10.93 10.78 16.04
C GLN A 253 11.06 9.33 16.52
N TYR A 254 9.97 8.55 16.51
CA TYR A 254 9.96 7.15 16.95
C TYR A 254 10.71 6.20 16.02
N PHE A 255 11.06 6.66 14.82
CA PHE A 255 11.81 5.91 13.81
C PHE A 255 13.29 6.32 13.75
N CYS A 256 13.69 7.38 14.47
CA CYS A 256 15.08 7.80 14.58
C CYS A 256 15.83 6.99 15.64
N ASN A 257 17.14 6.86 15.47
CA ASN A 257 18.09 6.28 16.42
C ASN A 257 17.63 4.92 16.98
N ARG A 258 17.15 4.03 16.11
CA ARG A 258 16.72 2.68 16.48
C ARG A 258 17.90 1.70 16.47
N PRO A 259 18.57 1.43 17.61
CA PRO A 259 19.73 0.54 17.64
C PRO A 259 19.40 -0.87 17.14
N GLU A 260 18.16 -1.33 17.35
CA GLU A 260 17.68 -2.65 16.92
C GLU A 260 17.74 -2.83 15.40
N LEU A 261 17.81 -1.72 14.64
CA LEU A 261 17.97 -1.73 13.19
C LEU A 261 19.42 -1.87 12.74
N TYR A 262 20.39 -1.83 13.66
CA TYR A 262 21.82 -1.84 13.35
C TYR A 262 22.64 -2.83 14.19
N GLU A 263 22.03 -3.46 15.20
CA GLU A 263 22.73 -4.29 16.19
C GLU A 263 23.45 -5.50 15.60
N ASP A 264 22.92 -6.13 14.55
CA ASP A 264 23.56 -7.27 13.89
C ASP A 264 24.92 -6.92 13.23
N LYS A 265 25.22 -5.64 12.98
CA LYS A 265 26.53 -5.21 12.45
C LYS A 265 27.62 -5.12 13.51
N LYS A 266 27.28 -5.08 14.80
CA LYS A 266 28.29 -4.97 15.87
C LYS A 266 29.03 -6.29 16.15
N ILE A 267 28.54 -7.42 15.63
CA ILE A 267 29.15 -8.74 15.83
C ILE A 267 30.15 -9.08 14.70
N GLN A 268 30.22 -8.26 13.64
CA GLN A 268 31.14 -8.45 12.50
C GLN A 268 32.10 -7.27 12.30
N SER A 269 32.66 -6.74 13.38
CA SER A 269 33.90 -5.95 13.30
C SER A 269 35.04 -6.85 13.77
N PRO A 270 36.16 -6.94 13.01
CA PRO A 270 37.27 -7.86 13.29
C PRO A 270 37.94 -7.61 14.64
#